data_AF-A0A1S8B450-F1
#
_entry.id   AF-A0A1S8B450-F1
#
_cell.length_a   1.000
_cell.length_b   1.000
_cell.length_c   1.000
_cell.angle_alpha   90.00
_cell.angle_beta   90.00
_cell.angle_gamma   90.00
#
_symmetry.space_group_name_H-M   'P 1'
#
loop_
_entity.id
_entity.type
_entity.pdbx_description
1 polymer ?
#
loop_
_entity_poly.entity_id
_entity_poly.type
_entity_poly.pdbx_seq_one_letter_code
_entity_poly.pdbx_strand_id
1 'polypeptide(L)'
;MTSSVPEPESPSLSPSTQLPASTQIMESPPLSVGSRRGSVDSVDFDAYLANYVPLSNLPTPPPAQAGASWNESPKSLPGRLVDEHDLRGPASHLAKLVPSNACSRRPSVSTIQDYLERSSLPVEVLGLTACILDALSMRFAKKWRHALTLNESTPAASPLLEAANAPISPPASPALMAAAPVLNSATKSCVEPELLVLSALALATGYLDDHQVSLQHWAQRISYGVFSARQLSTTQRCVLIDLDYDLHSFTLEFIRDAIEDMHRESLRTRQKAVDAAAATTTVAVAKAVAEEPYAATGEKNRPAPLSLQGSATWFKGVATPEPSPNVMALDHAWD
;
A
#
# COMPACT_ATOMS: atom_id res chain seq x y z
N MET A 1 -70.43 -49.07 -65.98
CA MET A 1 -69.34 -49.20 -66.96
C MET A 1 -68.14 -48.45 -66.40
N THR A 2 -67.06 -49.19 -66.07
CA THR A 2 -65.62 -48.82 -66.01
C THR A 2 -65.19 -47.51 -65.32
N SER A 3 -64.08 -47.35 -64.59
CA SER A 3 -63.03 -48.18 -63.98
C SER A 3 -62.04 -47.18 -63.33
N SER A 4 -61.30 -47.63 -62.31
CA SER A 4 -59.91 -47.22 -61.99
C SER A 4 -59.57 -45.89 -61.25
N VAL A 5 -58.97 -46.09 -60.08
CA VAL A 5 -57.93 -45.30 -59.32
C VAL A 5 -56.62 -45.27 -60.16
N PRO A 6 -55.70 -44.25 -60.14
CA PRO A 6 -54.90 -43.82 -58.97
C PRO A 6 -54.35 -42.35 -58.88
N GLU A 7 -53.76 -42.06 -57.71
CA GLU A 7 -52.69 -41.06 -57.40
C GLU A 7 -51.58 -40.99 -58.49
N PRO A 8 -50.78 -39.90 -58.66
CA PRO A 8 -49.90 -39.37 -57.59
C PRO A 8 -49.39 -37.88 -57.69
N GLU A 9 -48.54 -37.52 -56.72
CA GLU A 9 -47.46 -36.49 -56.69
C GLU A 9 -47.73 -34.96 -56.49
N SER A 10 -47.17 -34.49 -55.36
CA SER A 10 -46.71 -33.14 -54.91
C SER A 10 -46.08 -32.23 -56.00
N PRO A 11 -45.91 -30.87 -55.85
CA PRO A 11 -45.63 -30.12 -54.61
C PRO A 11 -46.38 -28.77 -54.45
N SER A 12 -46.83 -28.46 -53.23
CA SER A 12 -47.42 -27.15 -52.90
C SER A 12 -46.35 -26.13 -52.47
N LEU A 13 -46.16 -25.13 -53.32
CA LEU A 13 -45.52 -23.85 -53.03
C LEU A 13 -46.38 -23.00 -52.08
N SER A 14 -45.69 -22.25 -51.22
CA SER A 14 -46.17 -21.29 -50.21
C SER A 14 -47.19 -20.26 -50.74
N PRO A 15 -47.97 -19.62 -49.85
CA PRO A 15 -47.56 -18.28 -49.44
C PRO A 15 -47.80 -17.93 -47.96
N SER A 16 -46.84 -17.17 -47.44
CA SER A 16 -47.00 -15.99 -46.57
C SER A 16 -48.17 -15.94 -45.59
N THR A 17 -47.87 -16.02 -44.29
CA THR A 17 -48.62 -15.26 -43.29
C THR A 17 -47.66 -14.63 -42.27
N GLN A 18 -47.77 -13.31 -42.21
CA GLN A 18 -47.09 -12.36 -41.34
C GLN A 18 -47.25 -12.69 -39.85
N LEU A 19 -46.13 -12.57 -39.13
CA LEU A 19 -46.08 -12.23 -37.70
C LEU A 19 -45.34 -10.89 -37.61
N PRO A 20 -45.91 -9.82 -37.03
CA PRO A 20 -45.14 -8.61 -36.74
C PRO A 20 -44.40 -8.77 -35.41
N ALA A 21 -43.09 -8.93 -35.50
CA ALA A 21 -42.17 -8.60 -34.42
C ALA A 21 -42.10 -7.06 -34.29
N SER A 22 -42.53 -6.53 -33.15
CA SER A 22 -42.30 -5.13 -32.80
C SER A 22 -40.86 -4.96 -32.34
N THR A 23 -39.95 -4.79 -33.31
CA THR A 23 -38.62 -4.26 -33.10
C THR A 23 -38.78 -2.76 -32.85
N GLN A 24 -38.72 -2.32 -31.59
CA GLN A 24 -38.50 -0.90 -31.28
C GLN A 24 -37.07 -0.56 -31.69
N ILE A 25 -36.92 -0.06 -32.91
CA ILE A 25 -35.73 0.63 -33.37
C ILE A 25 -35.73 1.97 -32.64
N MET A 26 -34.79 2.13 -31.71
CA MET A 26 -34.49 3.40 -31.07
C MET A 26 -33.77 4.29 -32.09
N GLU A 27 -34.57 4.96 -32.91
CA GLU A 27 -34.10 5.86 -33.96
C GLU A 27 -33.47 7.10 -33.28
N SER A 28 -32.15 7.22 -33.43
CA SER A 28 -31.37 8.33 -32.89
C SER A 28 -31.60 9.57 -33.77
N PRO A 29 -31.83 10.77 -33.22
CA PRO A 29 -31.99 11.97 -34.04
C PRO A 29 -30.70 12.31 -34.81
N PRO A 30 -30.79 12.76 -36.07
CA PRO A 30 -29.61 13.13 -36.86
C PRO A 30 -28.91 14.36 -36.27
N LEU A 31 -27.63 14.22 -35.95
CA LEU A 31 -26.73 15.33 -35.64
C LEU A 31 -26.48 16.15 -36.91
N SER A 32 -27.31 17.17 -37.11
CA SER A 32 -27.11 18.17 -38.15
C SER A 32 -26.00 19.14 -37.73
N VAL A 33 -24.81 18.96 -38.30
CA VAL A 33 -23.69 19.90 -38.21
C VAL A 33 -23.98 21.06 -39.17
N GLY A 34 -24.50 22.16 -38.64
CA GLY A 34 -24.82 23.35 -39.43
C GLY A 34 -24.60 24.66 -38.67
N SER A 35 -23.59 25.42 -39.13
CA SER A 35 -23.47 26.89 -39.09
C SER A 35 -23.56 27.62 -37.74
N ARG A 36 -22.38 27.92 -37.17
CA ARG A 36 -22.19 28.86 -36.04
C ARG A 36 -22.41 30.32 -36.48
N ARG A 37 -23.65 30.78 -36.51
CA ARG A 37 -24.10 32.17 -36.26
C ARG A 37 -25.61 32.26 -36.52
N GLY A 38 -26.39 31.79 -35.56
CA GLY A 38 -27.84 31.93 -35.54
C GLY A 38 -28.27 32.29 -34.11
N SER A 39 -29.06 33.34 -33.99
CA SER A 39 -29.64 33.89 -32.76
C SER A 39 -30.26 32.80 -31.87
N VAL A 40 -29.87 32.76 -30.59
CA VAL A 40 -30.29 31.74 -29.60
C VAL A 40 -31.68 31.98 -29.00
N ASP A 41 -32.53 32.81 -29.61
CA ASP A 41 -33.69 33.39 -28.91
C ASP A 41 -35.07 33.14 -29.53
N SER A 42 -35.29 32.05 -30.28
CA SER A 42 -36.70 31.66 -30.60
C SER A 42 -36.97 30.21 -31.00
N VAL A 43 -36.02 29.29 -30.84
CA VAL A 43 -36.30 27.85 -31.03
C VAL A 43 -36.54 27.20 -29.67
N ASP A 44 -37.80 27.26 -29.27
CA ASP A 44 -38.55 26.16 -28.64
C ASP A 44 -37.93 25.53 -27.38
N PHE A 45 -37.16 26.31 -26.62
CA PHE A 45 -36.59 25.85 -25.35
C PHE A 45 -37.70 25.52 -24.34
N ASP A 46 -38.79 26.29 -24.34
CA ASP A 46 -39.94 26.04 -23.48
C ASP A 46 -40.74 24.80 -23.89
N ALA A 47 -40.89 24.50 -25.19
CA ALA A 47 -41.51 23.24 -25.60
C ALA A 47 -40.60 22.03 -25.34
N TYR A 48 -39.28 22.21 -25.44
CA TYR A 48 -38.30 21.22 -25.02
C TYR A 48 -38.42 20.94 -23.52
N LEU A 49 -38.47 21.98 -22.68
CA LEU A 49 -38.72 21.89 -21.23
C LEU A 49 -40.09 21.29 -20.89
N ALA A 50 -41.14 21.61 -21.64
CA ALA A 50 -42.49 21.07 -21.44
C ALA A 50 -42.59 19.56 -21.75
N ASN A 51 -41.73 19.05 -22.63
CA ASN A 51 -41.65 17.63 -22.96
C ASN A 51 -40.66 16.83 -22.09
N TYR A 52 -39.97 17.47 -21.13
CA TYR A 52 -39.15 16.71 -20.19
C TYR A 52 -40.01 15.92 -19.22
N VAL A 53 -39.72 14.63 -19.14
CA VAL A 53 -40.22 13.75 -18.09
C VAL A 53 -39.65 14.22 -16.75
N PRO A 54 -40.48 14.44 -15.71
CA PRO A 54 -40.00 14.83 -14.39
C PRO A 54 -38.90 13.88 -13.91
N LEU A 55 -37.81 14.44 -13.38
CA LEU A 55 -36.65 13.67 -12.88
C LEU A 55 -37.03 12.65 -11.79
N SER A 56 -38.25 12.70 -11.25
CA SER A 56 -38.83 11.72 -10.34
C SER A 56 -39.12 10.34 -10.96
N ASN A 57 -39.07 10.21 -12.30
CA ASN A 57 -39.19 8.93 -13.00
C ASN A 57 -37.83 8.27 -13.29
N LEU A 58 -36.73 8.92 -12.91
CA LEU A 58 -35.46 8.20 -12.84
C LEU A 58 -35.58 7.21 -11.68
N PRO A 59 -35.22 5.93 -11.87
CA PRO A 59 -35.15 5.01 -10.75
C PRO A 59 -34.31 5.67 -9.67
N THR A 60 -34.88 5.79 -8.46
CA THR A 60 -34.12 6.24 -7.29
C THR A 60 -32.81 5.46 -7.28
N PRO A 61 -31.65 6.13 -7.20
CA PRO A 61 -30.39 5.41 -7.10
C PRO A 61 -30.53 4.41 -5.95
N PRO A 62 -30.08 3.15 -6.13
CA PRO A 62 -30.12 2.17 -5.05
C PRO A 62 -29.46 2.80 -3.82
N PRO A 63 -29.99 2.58 -2.61
CA PRO A 63 -29.38 3.10 -1.40
C PRO A 63 -27.90 2.71 -1.42
N ALA A 64 -27.01 3.71 -1.32
CA ALA A 64 -25.58 3.48 -1.32
C ALA A 64 -25.30 2.37 -0.30
N GLN A 65 -24.74 1.24 -0.76
CA GLN A 65 -24.37 0.14 0.10
C GLN A 65 -23.20 0.61 0.97
N ALA A 66 -23.51 1.36 2.02
CA ALA A 66 -22.60 1.73 3.08
C ALA A 66 -22.27 0.44 3.86
N GLY A 67 -21.41 -0.41 3.32
CA GLY A 67 -20.99 -1.62 4.00
C GLY A 67 -20.32 -2.72 3.18
N ALA A 68 -20.36 -2.67 1.84
CA ALA A 68 -19.82 -3.74 1.00
C ALA A 68 -18.61 -3.24 0.18
N SER A 69 -17.48 -2.93 0.80
CA SER A 69 -16.29 -2.46 0.06
C SER A 69 -14.95 -2.92 0.64
N TRP A 70 -14.92 -4.09 1.29
CA TRP A 70 -13.65 -4.68 1.77
C TRP A 70 -13.51 -6.19 1.58
N ASN A 71 -14.54 -6.88 1.05
CA ASN A 71 -14.59 -8.36 1.09
C ASN A 71 -14.70 -9.07 -0.27
N GLU A 72 -14.85 -8.38 -1.40
CA GLU A 72 -14.85 -9.05 -2.72
C GLU A 72 -13.51 -8.86 -3.41
N SER A 73 -12.55 -9.68 -2.98
CA SER A 73 -11.30 -9.89 -3.71
C SER A 73 -11.59 -10.49 -5.09
N PRO A 74 -11.00 -9.99 -6.18
CA PRO A 74 -10.96 -10.72 -7.44
C PRO A 74 -10.27 -12.07 -7.19
N LYS A 75 -10.88 -13.15 -7.67
CA LYS A 75 -10.35 -14.51 -7.59
C LYS A 75 -8.91 -14.53 -8.10
N SER A 76 -7.98 -14.80 -7.19
CA SER A 76 -6.57 -15.00 -7.48
C SER A 76 -6.37 -16.16 -8.47
N LEU A 77 -5.43 -15.97 -9.39
CA LEU A 77 -4.90 -17.01 -10.27
C LEU A 77 -4.35 -18.17 -9.41
N PRO A 78 -4.67 -19.44 -9.73
CA PRO A 78 -4.27 -20.56 -8.91
C PRO A 78 -2.80 -20.88 -9.18
N GLY A 79 -1.90 -20.56 -8.25
CA GLY A 79 -0.53 -21.04 -8.38
C GLY A 79 0.57 -20.44 -7.52
N ARG A 80 0.34 -20.11 -6.24
CA ARG A 80 1.46 -20.07 -5.27
C ARG A 80 0.95 -19.96 -3.83
N LEU A 81 1.28 -20.93 -2.98
CA LEU A 81 1.15 -20.84 -1.53
C LEU A 81 2.20 -19.85 -0.99
N VAL A 82 2.02 -18.56 -1.26
CA VAL A 82 2.69 -17.49 -0.53
C VAL A 82 1.76 -17.14 0.63
N ASP A 83 2.30 -17.13 1.84
CA ASP A 83 1.61 -16.70 3.05
C ASP A 83 1.06 -15.28 2.80
N GLU A 84 -0.21 -15.17 2.42
CA GLU A 84 -0.79 -13.94 1.87
C GLU A 84 -0.79 -12.78 2.90
N HIS A 85 -0.51 -13.12 4.17
CA HIS A 85 -0.49 -12.21 5.30
C HIS A 85 0.92 -11.78 5.74
N ASP A 86 1.99 -12.14 5.02
CA ASP A 86 3.36 -11.66 5.35
C ASP A 86 3.57 -10.20 4.89
N LEU A 87 2.94 -9.28 5.63
CA LEU A 87 3.00 -7.82 5.38
C LEU A 87 4.34 -7.20 5.75
N ARG A 88 5.26 -7.97 6.34
CA ARG A 88 6.57 -7.47 6.77
C ARG A 88 7.48 -7.11 5.60
N GLY A 89 7.38 -7.86 4.50
CA GLY A 89 8.07 -7.54 3.24
C GLY A 89 7.62 -6.21 2.64
N PRO A 90 6.31 -6.03 2.35
CA PRO A 90 5.74 -4.76 1.94
C PRO A 90 6.08 -3.60 2.88
N ALA A 91 5.93 -3.78 4.19
CA ALA A 91 6.27 -2.74 5.17
C ALA A 91 7.75 -2.34 5.13
N SER A 92 8.65 -3.31 4.99
CA SER A 92 10.10 -3.08 4.84
C SER A 92 10.42 -2.35 3.54
N HIS A 93 9.73 -2.66 2.45
CA HIS A 93 9.90 -1.98 1.18
C HIS A 93 9.43 -0.52 1.23
N LEU A 94 8.20 -0.26 1.70
CA LEU A 94 7.67 1.10 1.86
C LEU A 94 8.56 1.96 2.77
N ALA A 95 9.11 1.38 3.84
CA ALA A 95 10.06 2.05 4.72
C ALA A 95 11.33 2.56 4.00
N LYS A 96 11.78 1.88 2.94
CA LYS A 96 12.97 2.28 2.16
C LYS A 96 12.69 3.42 1.19
N LEU A 97 11.45 3.54 0.71
CA LEU A 97 11.04 4.56 -0.25
C LEU A 97 10.85 5.93 0.41
N VAL A 98 10.74 6.00 1.74
CA VAL A 98 10.68 7.27 2.45
C VAL A 98 11.99 8.06 2.22
N PRO A 99 11.93 9.28 1.65
CA PRO A 99 13.13 10.05 1.34
C PRO A 99 13.94 10.36 2.61
N SER A 100 15.23 10.05 2.60
CA SER A 100 16.13 10.21 3.76
C SER A 100 16.35 11.67 4.18
N ASN A 101 16.11 12.62 3.25
CA ASN A 101 16.14 14.06 3.52
C ASN A 101 14.82 14.59 4.13
N ALA A 102 13.75 13.79 4.12
CA ALA A 102 12.45 14.15 4.68
C ALA A 102 12.47 14.07 6.21
N CYS A 103 13.04 12.99 6.76
CA CYS A 103 13.09 12.73 8.19
C CYS A 103 14.49 12.30 8.64
N SER A 104 14.94 12.77 9.81
CA SER A 104 16.24 12.37 10.37
C SER A 104 16.25 10.93 10.91
N ARG A 105 15.07 10.38 11.22
CA ARG A 105 14.88 9.01 11.69
C ARG A 105 14.40 8.14 10.53
N ARG A 106 14.80 6.88 10.51
CA ARG A 106 14.20 5.89 9.59
C ARG A 106 12.81 5.48 10.05
N PRO A 107 11.88 5.24 9.12
CA PRO A 107 10.57 4.68 9.46
C PRO A 107 10.68 3.32 10.14
N SER A 108 9.84 3.12 11.14
CA SER A 108 9.64 1.86 11.85
C SER A 108 8.87 0.89 10.97
N VAL A 109 9.53 -0.21 10.57
CA VAL A 109 8.91 -1.28 9.77
C VAL A 109 7.72 -1.89 10.52
N SER A 110 7.85 -2.10 11.83
CA SER A 110 6.76 -2.62 12.66
C SER A 110 5.55 -1.69 12.68
N THR A 111 5.76 -0.37 12.77
CA THR A 111 4.65 0.60 12.77
C THR A 111 3.95 0.67 11.41
N ILE A 112 4.69 0.52 10.31
CA ILE A 112 4.10 0.44 8.97
C ILE A 112 3.31 -0.87 8.83
N GLN A 113 3.88 -2.00 9.24
CA GLN A 113 3.19 -3.31 9.22
C GLN A 113 1.87 -3.24 9.98
N ASP A 114 1.89 -2.67 11.18
CA ASP A 114 0.73 -2.35 11.99
C ASP A 114 -0.36 -1.55 11.25
N TYR A 115 0.03 -0.55 10.45
CA TYR A 115 -0.92 0.19 9.60
C TYR A 115 -1.52 -0.70 8.52
N LEU A 116 -0.70 -1.52 7.86
CA LEU A 116 -1.16 -2.44 6.80
C LEU A 116 -2.13 -3.48 7.36
N GLU A 117 -1.83 -4.06 8.53
CA GLU A 117 -2.69 -5.04 9.21
C GLU A 117 -4.05 -4.44 9.60
N ARG A 118 -4.06 -3.20 10.10
CA ARG A 118 -5.31 -2.53 10.51
C ARG A 118 -6.16 -2.03 9.36
N SER A 119 -5.55 -1.70 8.23
CA SER A 119 -6.24 -1.16 7.06
C SER A 119 -6.67 -2.24 6.07
N SER A 120 -6.11 -3.45 6.15
CA SER A 120 -6.45 -4.61 5.31
C SER A 120 -6.59 -4.23 3.83
N LEU A 121 -5.61 -3.48 3.32
CA LEU A 121 -5.67 -2.91 1.97
C LEU A 121 -5.30 -3.95 0.91
N PRO A 122 -5.90 -3.86 -0.30
CA PRO A 122 -5.49 -4.68 -1.43
C PRO A 122 -4.06 -4.34 -1.87
N VAL A 123 -3.38 -5.32 -2.47
CA VAL A 123 -1.96 -5.20 -2.84
C VAL A 123 -1.71 -4.11 -3.90
N GLU A 124 -2.72 -3.81 -4.72
CA GLU A 124 -2.73 -2.74 -5.70
C GLU A 124 -2.59 -1.36 -5.04
N VAL A 125 -3.26 -1.14 -3.90
CA VAL A 125 -3.13 0.09 -3.10
C VAL A 125 -1.71 0.21 -2.54
N LEU A 126 -1.11 -0.92 -2.12
CA LEU A 126 0.28 -0.93 -1.65
C LEU A 126 1.26 -0.62 -2.79
N GLY A 127 1.02 -1.17 -3.98
CA GLY A 127 1.82 -0.89 -5.18
C GLY A 127 1.76 0.58 -5.57
N LEU A 128 0.56 1.17 -5.64
CA LEU A 128 0.41 2.61 -5.90
C LEU A 128 1.06 3.47 -4.81
N THR A 129 0.94 3.07 -3.54
CA THR A 129 1.62 3.75 -2.44
C THR A 129 3.13 3.76 -2.63
N ALA A 130 3.72 2.63 -3.05
CA ALA A 130 5.13 2.55 -3.36
C ALA A 130 5.52 3.48 -4.52
N CYS A 131 4.75 3.49 -5.61
CA CYS A 131 4.98 4.43 -6.73
C CYS A 131 4.94 5.89 -6.30
N ILE A 132 3.94 6.27 -5.48
CA ILE A 132 3.81 7.63 -4.94
C ILE A 132 5.04 8.04 -4.13
N LEU A 133 5.54 7.15 -3.25
CA LEU A 133 6.69 7.45 -2.39
C LEU A 133 7.99 7.53 -3.19
N ASP A 134 8.18 6.66 -4.17
CA ASP A 134 9.38 6.63 -5.03
C ASP A 134 9.47 7.84 -5.96
N ALA A 135 8.32 8.36 -6.39
CA ALA A 135 8.24 9.53 -7.28
C ALA A 135 8.47 10.88 -6.57
N LEU A 136 8.61 10.91 -5.23
CA LEU A 136 8.81 12.16 -4.50
C LEU A 136 10.14 12.82 -4.85
N SER A 137 10.09 14.10 -5.16
CA SER A 137 11.26 14.88 -5.54
C SER A 137 12.21 15.13 -4.36
N MET A 138 13.48 15.40 -4.67
CA MET A 138 14.47 15.85 -3.67
C MET A 138 14.10 17.17 -3.00
N ARG A 139 13.17 17.95 -3.56
CA ARG A 139 12.72 19.23 -3.01
C ARG A 139 11.50 19.09 -2.09
N PHE A 140 10.79 17.96 -2.15
CA PHE A 140 9.61 17.64 -1.35
C PHE A 140 9.83 17.93 0.14
N ALA A 141 10.88 17.34 0.70
CA ALA A 141 11.19 17.37 2.12
C ALA A 141 11.19 18.78 2.74
N LYS A 142 11.74 19.78 2.03
CA LYS A 142 11.81 21.16 2.52
C LYS A 142 10.43 21.81 2.56
N LYS A 143 9.63 21.65 1.49
CA LYS A 143 8.28 22.21 1.38
C LYS A 143 7.34 21.55 2.40
N TRP A 144 7.40 20.23 2.52
CA TRP A 144 6.58 19.45 3.44
C TRP A 144 6.83 19.83 4.91
N ARG A 145 8.10 19.86 5.36
CA ARG A 145 8.44 20.28 6.73
C ARG A 145 7.97 21.70 7.03
N HIS A 146 8.13 22.63 6.08
CA HIS A 146 7.64 24.00 6.22
C HIS A 146 6.11 24.04 6.37
N ALA A 147 5.37 23.30 5.53
CA ALA A 147 3.91 23.23 5.61
C ALA A 147 3.40 22.67 6.94
N LEU A 148 4.09 21.68 7.52
CA LEU A 148 3.72 21.14 8.83
C LEU A 148 3.94 22.14 9.96
N THR A 149 5.06 22.88 9.95
CA THR A 149 5.32 23.93 10.97
C THR A 149 4.30 25.06 10.97
N LEU A 150 3.74 25.41 9.79
CA LEU A 150 2.69 26.41 9.68
C LEU A 150 1.33 25.92 10.20
N ASN A 151 1.13 24.60 10.28
CA ASN A 151 -0.12 24.02 10.75
C ASN A 151 -0.10 23.67 12.25
N GLU A 152 1.08 23.48 12.85
CA GLU A 152 1.23 23.33 14.31
C GLU A 152 1.01 24.65 15.07
N SER A 153 1.28 25.79 14.44
CA SER A 153 1.19 27.12 15.05
C SER A 153 -0.24 27.69 15.16
N THR A 154 -1.28 26.85 14.99
CA THR A 154 -2.64 27.19 15.43
C THR A 154 -2.91 26.53 16.78
N PRO A 155 -2.44 27.09 17.92
CA PRO A 155 -3.11 26.80 19.18
C PRO A 155 -4.56 27.23 18.98
N ALA A 156 -5.49 26.35 19.38
CA ALA A 156 -6.90 26.65 19.42
C ALA A 156 -7.10 28.08 19.95
N ALA A 157 -7.80 28.91 19.15
CA ALA A 157 -8.19 30.23 19.57
C ALA A 157 -8.84 30.15 20.96
N SER A 158 -8.41 31.06 21.83
CA SER A 158 -8.84 31.33 23.18
C SER A 158 -10.34 31.11 23.44
N PRO A 159 -10.75 30.57 24.61
CA PRO A 159 -12.07 30.86 25.15
C PRO A 159 -12.03 32.29 25.69
N LEU A 160 -12.29 33.27 24.82
CA LEU A 160 -12.51 34.65 25.23
C LEU A 160 -13.92 35.03 24.78
N LEU A 161 -14.73 35.40 25.77
CA LEU A 161 -16.14 35.86 25.73
C LEU A 161 -17.21 34.80 26.02
N GLU A 162 -17.33 34.40 27.29
CA GLU A 162 -18.64 34.19 27.93
C GLU A 162 -18.48 34.16 29.47
N ALA A 163 -18.10 35.28 30.08
CA ALA A 163 -18.13 35.45 31.54
C ALA A 163 -18.35 36.92 31.92
N ALA A 164 -19.42 37.52 31.38
CA ALA A 164 -19.91 38.82 31.83
C ALA A 164 -21.26 38.61 32.52
N ASN A 165 -21.25 38.04 33.74
CA ASN A 165 -22.23 38.28 34.81
C ASN A 165 -21.92 37.41 36.04
N ALA A 166 -21.05 37.89 36.93
CA ALA A 166 -21.12 37.60 38.36
C ALA A 166 -20.34 38.66 39.16
N PRO A 167 -20.86 39.12 40.32
CA PRO A 167 -20.32 40.27 41.02
C PRO A 167 -19.10 39.97 41.91
N ILE A 168 -18.35 41.06 42.07
CA ILE A 168 -17.07 41.31 42.74
C ILE A 168 -17.03 40.83 44.21
N SER A 169 -15.93 40.16 44.61
CA SER A 169 -15.40 40.14 45.99
C SER A 169 -13.89 39.79 45.99
N PRO A 170 -13.02 40.47 46.78
CA PRO A 170 -11.58 40.18 46.84
C PRO A 170 -11.18 39.62 48.25
N PRO A 171 -9.88 39.45 48.60
CA PRO A 171 -9.15 38.17 48.49
C PRO A 171 -8.60 37.65 49.84
N ALA A 172 -8.46 36.34 50.02
CA ALA A 172 -7.60 35.79 51.09
C ALA A 172 -7.08 34.37 50.80
N SER A 173 -5.75 34.26 50.94
CA SER A 173 -4.94 33.08 51.29
C SER A 173 -4.30 32.24 50.17
N PRO A 174 -2.96 32.03 50.24
CA PRO A 174 -2.17 31.20 49.34
C PRO A 174 -1.98 29.78 49.93
N ALA A 175 -2.08 28.73 49.10
CA ALA A 175 -1.38 27.45 49.33
C ALA A 175 -1.65 26.44 48.21
N LEU A 176 -0.57 26.09 47.51
CA LEU A 176 -0.12 24.75 47.10
C LEU A 176 -1.03 23.79 46.29
N MET A 177 -0.39 23.29 45.24
CA MET A 177 -0.58 22.00 44.56
C MET A 177 -1.75 21.86 43.56
N ALA A 178 -1.42 22.07 42.29
CA ALA A 178 -1.22 20.93 41.38
C ALA A 178 -0.49 21.45 40.14
N ALA A 179 0.84 21.31 40.13
CA ALA A 179 1.60 21.31 38.89
C ALA A 179 1.17 20.06 38.11
N ALA A 180 0.17 20.20 37.24
CA ALA A 180 0.00 19.25 36.16
C ALA A 180 1.26 19.35 35.29
N PRO A 181 1.99 18.25 35.03
CA PRO A 181 2.97 18.27 33.97
C PRO A 181 2.15 18.28 32.68
N VAL A 182 1.74 19.46 32.23
CA VAL A 182 1.60 19.68 30.80
C VAL A 182 3.02 19.50 30.29
N LEU A 183 3.33 18.27 29.85
CA LEU A 183 4.44 17.99 28.97
C LEU A 183 4.20 18.88 27.75
N ASN A 184 4.64 20.12 27.87
CA ASN A 184 4.94 20.99 26.75
C ASN A 184 5.96 20.21 25.96
N SER A 185 5.48 19.50 24.94
CA SER A 185 6.26 18.98 23.84
C SER A 185 6.82 20.17 23.06
N ALA A 186 7.68 20.96 23.71
CA ALA A 186 8.72 21.74 23.09
C ALA A 186 9.81 20.77 22.60
N THR A 187 9.39 19.73 21.89
CA THR A 187 10.24 18.89 21.06
C THR A 187 10.38 19.65 19.76
N LYS A 188 11.61 19.89 19.31
CA LYS A 188 11.88 20.16 17.89
C LYS A 188 10.98 19.20 17.10
N SER A 189 10.06 19.71 16.30
CA SER A 189 9.06 18.96 15.54
C SER A 189 9.77 18.03 14.56
N CYS A 190 10.25 16.88 15.07
CA CYS A 190 10.84 15.84 14.26
C CYS A 190 9.65 15.22 13.54
N VAL A 191 9.47 15.62 12.28
CA VAL A 191 8.41 15.07 11.47
C VAL A 191 8.64 13.55 11.39
N GLU A 192 7.64 12.78 11.81
CA GLU A 192 7.75 11.33 11.82
C GLU A 192 7.63 10.78 10.39
N PRO A 193 8.57 9.92 9.95
CA PRO A 193 8.54 9.35 8.60
C PRO A 193 7.31 8.47 8.35
N GLU A 194 6.73 7.90 9.40
CA GLU A 194 5.52 7.09 9.35
C GLU A 194 4.29 7.91 8.91
N LEU A 195 4.26 9.23 9.15
CA LEU A 195 3.20 10.12 8.68
C LEU A 195 3.13 10.14 7.15
N LEU A 196 4.28 10.12 6.48
CA LEU A 196 4.36 10.16 5.03
C LEU A 196 3.78 8.87 4.41
N VAL A 197 4.17 7.73 4.95
CA VAL A 197 3.65 6.41 4.51
C VAL A 197 2.15 6.32 4.73
N LEU A 198 1.66 6.70 5.91
CA LEU A 198 0.23 6.67 6.21
C LEU A 198 -0.59 7.61 5.32
N SER A 199 -0.06 8.80 5.03
CA SER A 199 -0.72 9.76 4.14
C SER A 199 -0.77 9.26 2.69
N ALA A 200 0.29 8.61 2.24
CA ALA A 200 0.37 8.00 0.91
C ALA A 200 -0.59 6.80 0.78
N LEU A 201 -0.69 5.95 1.79
CA LEU A 201 -1.69 4.86 1.84
C LEU A 201 -3.12 5.41 1.72
N ALA A 202 -3.46 6.39 2.56
CA ALA A 202 -4.78 7.02 2.52
C ALA A 202 -5.08 7.69 1.17
N LEU A 203 -4.06 8.26 0.52
CA LEU A 203 -4.19 8.89 -0.79
C LEU A 203 -4.39 7.83 -1.90
N ALA A 204 -3.62 6.74 -1.88
CA ALA A 204 -3.74 5.64 -2.83
C ALA A 204 -5.10 4.95 -2.73
N THR A 205 -5.58 4.69 -1.51
CA THR A 205 -6.94 4.15 -1.29
C THR A 205 -8.00 5.09 -1.88
N GLY A 206 -7.94 6.39 -1.58
CA GLY A 206 -8.92 7.35 -2.12
C GLY A 206 -8.84 7.58 -3.63
N TYR A 207 -7.75 7.14 -4.28
CA TYR A 207 -7.57 7.24 -5.72
C TYR A 207 -8.09 6.01 -6.46
N LEU A 208 -7.91 4.80 -5.91
CA LEU A 208 -8.34 3.55 -6.54
C LEU A 208 -9.77 3.18 -6.18
N ASP A 209 -10.25 3.55 -4.99
CA ASP A 209 -11.59 3.24 -4.52
C ASP A 209 -12.49 4.48 -4.57
N ASP A 210 -13.69 4.31 -5.14
CA ASP A 210 -14.74 5.33 -5.10
C ASP A 210 -15.23 5.64 -3.67
N HIS A 211 -15.00 4.70 -2.74
CA HIS A 211 -15.35 4.83 -1.32
C HIS A 211 -14.19 5.41 -0.51
N GLN A 212 -14.08 6.74 -0.51
CA GLN A 212 -13.03 7.40 0.27
C GLN A 212 -13.26 7.28 1.79
N VAL A 213 -12.33 6.60 2.47
CA VAL A 213 -12.27 6.56 3.92
C VAL A 213 -11.81 7.92 4.45
N SER A 214 -12.59 8.50 5.38
CA SER A 214 -12.26 9.82 5.95
C SER A 214 -10.86 9.85 6.59
N LEU A 215 -10.14 10.97 6.46
CA LEU A 215 -8.84 11.14 7.11
C LEU A 215 -8.91 11.06 8.64
N GLN A 216 -10.08 11.34 9.23
CA GLN A 216 -10.31 11.13 10.66
C GLN A 216 -10.28 9.64 11.03
N HIS A 217 -10.80 8.76 10.18
CA HIS A 217 -10.68 7.32 10.38
C HIS A 217 -9.20 6.89 10.32
N TRP A 218 -8.45 7.33 9.32
CA TRP A 218 -7.01 7.05 9.22
C TRP A 218 -6.24 7.52 10.47
N ALA A 219 -6.53 8.74 10.93
CA ALA A 219 -5.95 9.29 12.16
C ALA A 219 -6.32 8.49 13.42
N GLN A 220 -7.60 8.14 13.61
CA GLN A 220 -8.07 7.58 14.88
C GLN A 220 -7.95 6.04 14.93
N ARG A 221 -8.28 5.35 13.84
CA ARG A 221 -8.35 3.89 13.79
C ARG A 221 -7.04 3.27 13.30
N ILE A 222 -6.40 3.85 12.29
CA ILE A 222 -5.19 3.27 11.70
C ILE A 222 -3.94 3.72 12.46
N SER A 223 -3.81 5.01 12.82
CA SER A 223 -2.66 5.49 13.61
C SER A 223 -2.91 5.68 15.09
N TYR A 224 -4.04 5.24 15.64
CA TYR A 224 -4.38 5.38 17.06
C TYR A 224 -4.26 6.81 17.62
N GLY A 225 -4.49 7.82 16.79
CA GLY A 225 -4.40 9.22 17.17
C GLY A 225 -2.97 9.78 17.24
N VAL A 226 -1.95 9.02 16.84
CA VAL A 226 -0.55 9.50 16.75
C VAL A 226 -0.46 10.69 15.80
N PHE A 227 -1.24 10.68 14.72
CA PHE A 227 -1.33 11.78 13.77
C PHE A 227 -2.73 12.35 13.69
N SER A 228 -2.83 13.67 13.60
CA SER A 228 -4.09 14.36 13.37
C SER A 228 -4.53 14.28 11.89
N ALA A 229 -5.83 14.32 11.64
CA ALA A 229 -6.37 14.41 10.28
C ALA A 229 -5.86 15.65 9.52
N ARG A 230 -5.54 16.74 10.22
CA ARG A 230 -4.93 17.95 9.63
C ARG A 230 -3.51 17.69 9.14
N GLN A 231 -2.69 16.94 9.90
CA GLN A 231 -1.34 16.56 9.47
C GLN A 231 -1.39 15.64 8.25
N LEU A 232 -2.31 14.67 8.23
CA LEU A 232 -2.54 13.81 7.07
C LEU A 232 -2.95 14.62 5.83
N SER A 233 -3.96 15.48 5.96
CA SER A 233 -4.42 16.34 4.86
C SER A 233 -3.32 17.27 4.34
N THR A 234 -2.51 17.82 5.23
CA THR A 234 -1.36 18.67 4.86
C THR A 234 -0.33 17.88 4.07
N THR A 235 -0.01 16.68 4.54
CA THR A 235 0.97 15.80 3.89
C THR A 235 0.47 15.34 2.52
N GLN A 236 -0.79 14.91 2.40
CA GLN A 236 -1.40 14.58 1.10
C GLN A 236 -1.33 15.73 0.11
N ARG A 237 -1.65 16.96 0.55
CA ARG A 237 -1.53 18.15 -0.30
C ARG A 237 -0.09 18.38 -0.75
N CYS A 238 0.89 18.24 0.14
CA CYS A 238 2.30 18.38 -0.22
C CYS A 238 2.76 17.31 -1.22
N VAL A 239 2.33 16.06 -1.04
CA VAL A 239 2.62 14.96 -1.96
C VAL A 239 2.02 15.25 -3.33
N LEU A 240 0.74 15.58 -3.40
CA LEU A 240 0.05 15.90 -4.65
C LEU A 240 0.69 17.10 -5.37
N ILE A 241 1.04 18.17 -4.65
CA ILE A 241 1.73 19.32 -5.25
C ILE A 241 3.10 18.93 -5.82
N ASP A 242 3.83 18.02 -5.16
CA ASP A 242 5.16 17.61 -5.63
C ASP A 242 5.09 16.69 -6.85
N LEU A 243 4.00 15.92 -6.96
CA LEU A 243 3.67 15.09 -8.12
C LEU A 243 2.89 15.86 -9.22
N ASP A 244 2.77 17.18 -9.10
CA ASP A 244 1.96 18.02 -9.99
C ASP A 244 0.51 17.50 -10.20
N TYR A 245 -0.05 16.83 -9.18
CA TYR A 245 -1.35 16.15 -9.17
C TYR A 245 -1.50 15.01 -10.20
N ASP A 246 -0.40 14.57 -10.82
CA ASP A 246 -0.38 13.55 -11.87
C ASP A 246 -0.30 12.12 -11.29
N LEU A 247 -1.31 11.71 -10.52
CA LEU A 247 -1.42 10.33 -10.05
C LEU A 247 -1.77 9.34 -11.18
N HIS A 248 -2.34 9.82 -12.29
CA HIS A 248 -2.73 8.96 -13.41
C HIS A 248 -1.53 8.46 -14.23
N SER A 249 -0.37 9.11 -14.11
CA SER A 249 0.88 8.67 -14.72
C SER A 249 1.34 7.30 -14.21
N PHE A 250 0.90 6.89 -13.01
CA PHE A 250 1.17 5.56 -12.46
C PHE A 250 0.29 4.51 -13.14
N THR A 251 0.77 4.00 -14.27
CA THR A 251 0.13 2.89 -14.98
C THR A 251 0.12 1.61 -14.14
N LEU A 252 -0.75 0.68 -14.52
CA LEU A 252 -0.82 -0.65 -13.90
C LEU A 252 0.50 -1.42 -13.98
N GLU A 253 1.35 -1.12 -14.96
CA GLU A 253 2.67 -1.75 -15.10
C GLU A 253 3.61 -1.31 -13.97
N PHE A 254 3.68 0.00 -13.67
CA PHE A 254 4.45 0.50 -12.53
C PHE A 254 3.97 -0.07 -11.21
N ILE A 255 2.65 -0.17 -11.04
CA ILE A 255 2.04 -0.75 -9.84
C ILE A 255 2.45 -2.24 -9.71
N ARG A 256 2.40 -3.02 -10.80
CA ARG A 256 2.82 -4.43 -10.81
C ARG A 256 4.31 -4.59 -10.47
N ASP A 257 5.18 -3.77 -11.06
CA ASP A 257 6.61 -3.81 -10.78
C ASP A 257 6.89 -3.52 -9.29
N ALA A 258 6.19 -2.53 -8.72
CA ALA A 258 6.29 -2.22 -7.29
C ALA A 258 5.82 -3.38 -6.40
N ILE A 259 4.77 -4.09 -6.80
CA ILE A 259 4.29 -5.30 -6.10
C ILE A 259 5.33 -6.42 -6.16
N GLU A 260 5.95 -6.65 -7.31
CA GLU A 260 7.02 -7.64 -7.43
C GLU A 260 8.23 -7.31 -6.55
N ASP A 261 8.57 -6.03 -6.42
CA ASP A 261 9.66 -5.57 -5.55
C ASP A 261 9.34 -5.75 -4.06
N MET A 262 8.09 -5.52 -3.64
CA MET A 262 7.63 -5.85 -2.29
C MET A 262 7.72 -7.35 -2.01
N HIS A 263 7.30 -8.19 -2.97
CA HIS A 263 7.41 -9.65 -2.85
C HIS A 263 8.89 -10.09 -2.77
N ARG A 264 9.77 -9.49 -3.57
CA ARG A 264 11.22 -9.74 -3.51
C ARG A 264 11.80 -9.36 -2.14
N GLU A 265 11.30 -8.28 -1.53
CA GLU A 265 11.71 -7.87 -0.20
C GLU A 265 11.20 -8.80 0.91
N SER A 266 10.00 -9.37 0.76
CA SER A 266 9.50 -10.43 1.64
C SER A 266 10.44 -11.64 1.64
N LEU A 267 10.84 -12.13 0.45
CA LEU A 267 11.79 -13.25 0.31
C LEU A 267 13.12 -12.95 1.01
N ARG A 268 13.68 -11.75 0.82
CA ARG A 268 14.93 -11.32 1.46
C ARG A 268 14.81 -11.26 2.97
N THR A 269 13.68 -10.75 3.48
CA THR A 269 13.44 -10.62 4.93
C THR A 269 13.32 -11.99 5.58
N ARG A 270 12.64 -12.93 4.91
CA ARG A 270 12.53 -14.32 5.36
C ARG A 270 13.87 -15.03 5.37
N GLN A 271 14.67 -14.89 4.32
CA GLN A 271 16.00 -15.49 4.27
C GLN A 271 16.89 -14.97 5.40
N LYS A 272 16.91 -13.65 5.64
CA LYS A 272 17.65 -13.06 6.76
C LYS A 272 17.20 -13.60 8.12
N ALA A 273 15.92 -13.88 8.31
CA ALA A 273 15.41 -14.45 9.54
C ALA A 273 15.89 -15.91 9.74
N VAL A 274 15.89 -16.70 8.66
CA VAL A 274 16.42 -18.08 8.68
C VAL A 274 17.92 -18.08 8.98
N ASP A 275 18.69 -17.21 8.32
CA ASP A 275 20.13 -17.09 8.54
C ASP A 275 20.45 -16.64 9.97
N ALA A 276 19.68 -15.70 10.53
CA ALA A 276 19.82 -15.25 11.91
C ALA A 276 19.48 -16.35 12.93
N ALA A 277 18.45 -17.16 12.67
CA ALA A 277 18.09 -18.30 13.51
C ALA A 277 19.17 -19.40 13.48
N ALA A 278 19.74 -19.67 12.31
CA ALA A 278 20.86 -20.60 12.16
C ALA A 278 22.11 -20.11 12.93
N ALA A 279 22.44 -18.83 12.83
CA ALA A 279 23.55 -18.22 13.58
C ALA A 279 23.32 -18.23 15.10
N THR A 280 22.09 -18.02 15.56
CA THR A 280 21.77 -18.09 16.99
C THR A 280 21.89 -19.52 17.53
N THR A 281 21.54 -20.52 16.73
CA THR A 281 21.66 -21.93 17.09
C THR A 281 23.11 -22.38 17.21
N THR A 282 23.99 -21.97 16.29
CA THR A 282 25.44 -22.28 16.40
C THR A 282 26.10 -21.60 17.60
N VAL A 283 25.70 -20.36 17.92
CA VAL A 283 26.17 -19.65 19.12
C VAL A 283 25.63 -20.28 20.40
N ALA A 284 24.37 -20.72 20.44
CA ALA A 284 23.80 -21.41 21.60
C ALA A 284 24.45 -22.78 21.83
N VAL A 285 24.75 -23.54 20.77
CA VAL A 285 25.47 -24.81 20.86
C VAL A 285 26.92 -24.59 21.32
N ALA A 286 27.61 -23.56 20.81
CA ALA A 286 28.96 -23.22 21.28
C ALA A 286 28.97 -22.76 22.75
N LYS A 287 27.92 -22.07 23.22
CA LYS A 287 27.79 -21.63 24.61
C LYS A 287 27.38 -22.76 25.56
N ALA A 288 26.57 -23.72 25.12
CA ALA A 288 26.19 -24.90 25.91
C ALA A 288 27.36 -25.86 26.16
N VAL A 289 28.41 -25.83 25.32
CA VAL A 289 29.66 -26.58 25.55
C VAL A 289 30.58 -25.88 26.56
N ALA A 290 30.30 -24.62 26.96
CA ALA A 290 31.18 -23.81 27.81
C ALA A 290 30.70 -23.61 29.26
N GLU A 291 29.52 -24.12 29.65
CA GLU A 291 28.98 -24.02 31.01
C GLU A 291 28.87 -25.42 31.65
N GLU A 292 30.02 -25.95 32.07
CA GLU A 292 30.15 -27.07 33.00
C GLU A 292 30.76 -26.49 34.30
N PRO A 293 30.15 -26.71 35.49
CA PRO A 293 30.51 -25.97 36.69
C PRO A 293 31.82 -26.46 37.33
N TYR A 294 32.68 -25.49 37.57
CA TYR A 294 34.03 -25.56 38.16
C TYR A 294 34.15 -26.48 39.39
N ALA A 295 35.03 -27.48 39.31
CA ALA A 295 35.82 -27.97 40.44
C ALA A 295 37.32 -27.92 40.07
N ALA A 296 37.97 -26.89 40.60
CA ALA A 296 39.36 -26.79 41.02
C ALA A 296 40.52 -27.34 40.16
N THR A 297 41.50 -26.44 40.03
CA THR A 297 42.95 -26.63 39.79
C THR A 297 43.44 -26.95 38.38
N GLY A 298 44.24 -26.01 37.87
CA GLY A 298 45.47 -26.33 37.16
C GLY A 298 45.40 -26.40 35.64
N GLU A 299 46.25 -25.58 35.02
CA GLU A 299 46.84 -25.74 33.68
C GLU A 299 46.07 -25.15 32.48
N LYS A 300 46.76 -24.20 31.85
CA LYS A 300 46.45 -23.60 30.54
C LYS A 300 46.47 -24.68 29.45
N ASN A 301 45.32 -25.31 29.19
CA ASN A 301 45.15 -26.14 28.02
C ASN A 301 44.81 -25.28 26.80
N ARG A 302 45.78 -25.17 25.87
CA ARG A 302 45.50 -24.82 24.48
C ARG A 302 44.56 -25.89 23.90
N PRO A 303 43.51 -25.53 23.15
CA PRO A 303 42.69 -26.52 22.47
C PRO A 303 43.56 -27.33 21.51
N ALA A 304 43.38 -28.66 21.54
CA ALA A 304 44.09 -29.60 20.71
C ALA A 304 43.81 -29.29 19.21
N PRO A 305 44.83 -29.25 18.35
CA PRO A 305 44.61 -29.10 16.92
C PRO A 305 43.89 -30.34 16.40
N LEU A 306 42.75 -30.10 15.72
CA LEU A 306 42.05 -31.11 14.93
C LEU A 306 43.03 -31.70 13.90
N SER A 307 43.45 -32.95 14.13
CA SER A 307 44.25 -33.72 13.19
C SER A 307 43.36 -34.14 12.03
N LEU A 308 43.21 -33.24 11.05
CA LEU A 308 42.82 -33.64 9.71
C LEU A 308 44.08 -34.23 9.04
N GLN A 309 44.09 -35.56 8.87
CA GLN A 309 45.01 -36.25 7.97
C GLN A 309 44.72 -35.79 6.53
N GLY A 310 45.29 -34.64 6.17
CA GLY A 310 45.22 -34.04 4.85
C GLY A 310 46.04 -32.76 4.86
N SER A 311 47.13 -32.74 4.10
CA SER A 311 48.14 -31.67 4.03
C SER A 311 47.61 -30.40 3.33
N ALA A 312 46.63 -29.73 3.92
CA ALA A 312 46.21 -28.41 3.46
C ALA A 312 47.25 -27.35 3.86
N THR A 313 47.99 -26.82 2.89
CA THR A 313 48.92 -25.70 3.10
C THR A 313 48.17 -24.37 3.02
N TRP A 314 48.33 -23.53 4.05
CA TRP A 314 47.69 -22.22 4.12
C TRP A 314 48.60 -21.17 3.48
N PHE A 315 48.13 -20.51 2.42
CA PHE A 315 48.84 -19.39 1.79
C PHE A 315 47.92 -18.17 1.72
N LYS A 316 48.34 -17.06 2.36
CA LYS A 316 47.61 -15.77 2.38
C LYS A 316 46.14 -15.85 2.85
N GLY A 317 45.85 -16.67 3.85
CA GLY A 317 44.53 -16.72 4.50
C GLY A 317 43.42 -17.42 3.70
N VAL A 318 43.76 -18.11 2.61
CA VAL A 318 42.81 -18.92 1.81
C VAL A 318 43.34 -20.36 1.75
N ALA A 319 42.46 -21.33 1.99
CA ALA A 319 42.78 -22.75 1.85
C ALA A 319 42.64 -23.16 0.38
N THR A 320 43.76 -23.48 -0.28
CA THR A 320 43.78 -24.01 -1.65
C THR A 320 43.85 -25.54 -1.64
N PRO A 321 43.01 -26.25 -2.43
CA PRO A 321 43.10 -27.69 -2.59
C PRO A 321 44.43 -28.10 -3.27
N GLU A 322 44.96 -29.26 -2.90
CA GLU A 322 46.25 -29.77 -3.40
C GLU A 322 46.26 -29.93 -4.94
N PRO A 323 47.40 -29.68 -5.61
CA PRO A 323 47.55 -29.98 -7.02
C PRO A 323 47.52 -31.51 -7.25
N SER A 324 46.79 -31.97 -8.27
CA SER A 324 46.63 -33.38 -8.61
C SER A 324 47.99 -34.09 -8.79
N PRO A 325 48.15 -35.33 -8.28
CA PRO A 325 49.39 -36.07 -8.41
C PRO A 325 49.75 -36.34 -9.87
N ASN A 326 51.01 -36.09 -10.20
CA ASN A 326 51.58 -36.19 -11.52
C ASN A 326 51.63 -37.66 -11.98
N VAL A 327 50.82 -38.02 -12.98
CA VAL A 327 50.80 -39.36 -13.60
C VAL A 327 51.90 -39.43 -14.64
N MET A 328 53.18 -39.58 -14.26
CA MET A 328 54.24 -40.12 -15.15
C MET A 328 55.41 -40.67 -14.31
N ALA A 329 55.31 -41.92 -13.90
CA ALA A 329 56.46 -42.77 -13.58
C ALA A 329 55.99 -44.25 -13.51
N LEU A 330 55.79 -44.87 -14.67
CA LEU A 330 55.90 -46.32 -14.80
C LEU A 330 56.85 -46.61 -15.96
N ASP A 331 58.13 -46.43 -15.67
CA ASP A 331 59.19 -47.18 -16.32
C ASP A 331 59.37 -48.49 -15.56
N HIS A 332 59.40 -49.58 -16.33
CA HIS A 332 60.20 -50.79 -16.16
C HIS A 332 59.45 -52.12 -16.23
N ALA A 333 59.84 -52.85 -17.27
CA ALA A 333 60.37 -54.21 -17.22
C ALA A 333 59.41 -55.33 -16.83
N TRP A 334 59.04 -56.13 -17.83
CA TRP A 334 59.01 -57.58 -17.72
C TRP A 334 59.63 -58.18 -18.99
N ASP A 335 60.44 -59.21 -18.74
CA ASP A 335 61.30 -59.98 -19.65
C ASP A 335 60.65 -60.49 -20.95
#